data_AF-A0A9P4JVG0-F1
#
_entry.id   AF-A0A9P4JVG0-F1
#
_cell.length_a   1.000
_cell.length_b   1.000
_cell.length_c   1.000
_cell.angle_alpha   90.00
_cell.angle_beta   90.00
_cell.angle_gamma   90.00
#
_symmetry.space_group_name_H-M   'P 1'
#
loop_
_entity.id
_entity.type
_entity.pdbx_description
1 polymer ?
#
loop_
_entity_poly.entity_id
_entity_poly.type
_entity_poly.pdbx_seq_one_letter_code
_entity_poly.pdbx_strand_id
1 'polypeptide(L)'
;WIKYDTRGSIGPKYQLDLTGQNVSKWNSYIQGHGEWALRIDDQAIIPLHLMDDEERHYQEWIQNRYPEMNQIRLNRDYINETWLSSPLTDQIPADDLFHFSHCVLALKRYIKAKETGRHVCGRDLDYEHMHHCLDALDWWAFPSGKRAEAVPNSEQALWWRTKV
;
A
#
# COMPACT_ATOMS: atom_id res chain seq x y z
N TRP A 1 1.93 17.89 -2.82
CA TRP A 1 2.90 17.60 -3.90
C TRP A 1 2.23 16.60 -4.86
N ILE A 2 2.35 16.76 -6.18
CA ILE A 2 1.75 15.84 -7.16
C ILE A 2 2.81 14.78 -7.47
N LYS A 3 2.61 13.55 -6.99
CA LYS A 3 3.55 12.43 -7.19
C LYS A 3 3.24 11.60 -8.43
N TYR A 4 1.96 11.47 -8.79
CA TYR A 4 1.46 10.63 -9.88
C TYR A 4 0.55 11.41 -10.82
N ASP A 5 0.49 10.98 -12.09
CA ASP A 5 -0.42 11.56 -13.07
C ASP A 5 -1.85 11.05 -12.86
N THR A 6 -2.69 11.87 -12.21
CA THR A 6 -4.10 11.58 -12.00
C THR A 6 -5.00 12.37 -12.96
N ARG A 7 -4.49 12.86 -14.10
CA ARG A 7 -5.30 13.64 -15.06
C ARG A 7 -6.50 12.82 -15.56
N GLY A 8 -7.67 13.45 -15.57
CA GLY A 8 -8.91 12.83 -16.05
C GLY A 8 -9.56 11.85 -15.06
N SER A 9 -9.04 11.70 -13.84
CA SER A 9 -9.60 10.84 -12.80
C SER A 9 -10.20 11.64 -11.63
N ILE A 10 -11.06 10.98 -10.85
CA ILE A 10 -11.77 11.49 -9.68
C ILE A 10 -11.15 10.87 -8.43
N GLY A 11 -10.36 11.65 -7.71
CA GLY A 11 -9.69 11.20 -6.49
C GLY A 11 -8.66 12.21 -6.00
N PRO A 12 -7.84 11.86 -5.00
CA PRO A 12 -6.80 12.75 -4.51
C PRO A 12 -5.77 13.04 -5.59
N LYS A 13 -5.46 14.33 -5.77
CA LYS A 13 -4.44 14.82 -6.72
C LYS A 13 -3.05 14.90 -6.10
N TYR A 14 -3.00 15.03 -4.79
CA TYR A 14 -1.78 15.19 -4.04
C TYR A 14 -1.55 13.96 -3.20
N GLN A 15 -0.28 13.58 -3.10
CA GLN A 15 0.16 12.61 -2.13
C GLN A 15 1.24 13.26 -1.26
N LEU A 16 1.17 13.02 0.03
CA LEU A 16 2.17 13.43 1.00
C LEU A 16 2.74 12.19 1.68
N ASP A 17 4.05 12.01 1.60
CA ASP A 17 4.73 11.00 2.40
C ASP A 17 4.82 11.52 3.85
N LEU A 18 4.39 10.71 4.82
CA LEU A 18 4.44 11.07 6.23
C LEU A 18 5.82 10.81 6.81
N THR A 19 6.28 11.77 7.60
CA THR A 19 7.60 11.77 8.24
C THR A 19 7.46 12.27 9.66
N GLY A 20 8.45 12.01 10.52
CA GLY A 20 8.46 12.60 11.86
C GLY A 20 8.27 14.12 11.85
N GLN A 21 8.79 14.82 10.84
CA GLN A 21 8.71 16.28 10.74
C GLN A 21 7.30 16.82 10.42
N ASN A 22 6.45 16.03 9.76
CA ASN A 22 5.14 16.51 9.29
C ASN A 22 3.94 15.80 9.95
N VAL A 23 4.16 14.65 10.58
CA VAL A 23 3.07 13.81 11.07
C VAL A 23 2.27 14.48 12.18
N SER A 24 2.90 15.21 13.09
CA SER A 24 2.19 15.89 14.18
C SER A 24 1.19 16.92 13.64
N LYS A 25 1.57 17.68 12.61
CA LYS A 25 0.67 18.61 11.92
C LYS A 25 -0.47 17.89 11.20
N TRP A 26 -0.18 16.78 10.53
CA TRP A 26 -1.19 15.99 9.83
C TRP A 26 -2.17 15.30 10.80
N ASN A 27 -1.66 14.76 11.90
CA ASN A 27 -2.47 14.10 12.94
C ASN A 27 -3.43 15.09 13.61
N SER A 28 -2.99 16.31 13.92
CA SER A 28 -3.88 17.37 14.40
C SER A 28 -4.96 17.74 13.38
N TYR A 29 -4.65 17.72 12.08
CA TYR A 29 -5.65 17.96 11.04
C TYR A 29 -6.70 16.85 11.04
N ILE A 30 -6.32 15.57 11.00
CA ILE A 30 -7.29 14.49 10.83
C ILE A 30 -8.23 14.27 12.03
N GLN A 31 -7.85 14.69 13.25
CA GLN A 31 -8.70 14.56 14.44
C GLN A 31 -10.07 15.26 14.29
N GLY A 32 -10.21 16.22 13.36
CA GLY A 32 -11.49 16.87 13.04
C GLY A 32 -12.08 16.52 11.67
N HIS A 33 -11.48 15.61 10.90
CA HIS A 33 -11.79 15.42 9.47
C HIS A 33 -12.19 13.96 9.13
N GLY A 34 -12.84 13.28 10.07
CA GLY A 34 -13.43 11.95 9.86
C GLY A 34 -12.50 10.78 10.21
N GLU A 35 -12.95 9.58 9.88
CA GLU A 35 -12.23 8.34 10.15
C GLU A 35 -11.28 7.98 9.01
N TRP A 36 -10.09 7.51 9.36
CA TRP A 36 -9.02 7.16 8.43
C TRP A 36 -8.53 5.74 8.70
N ALA A 37 -8.12 5.04 7.65
CA ALA A 37 -7.62 3.68 7.72
C ALA A 37 -6.29 3.57 6.96
N LEU A 38 -5.39 2.73 7.48
CA LEU A 38 -4.18 2.33 6.78
C LEU A 38 -4.48 1.11 5.90
N ARG A 39 -4.22 1.23 4.60
CA ARG A 39 -4.01 0.07 3.72
C ARG A 39 -2.60 -0.47 3.98
N ILE A 40 -2.51 -1.67 4.51
CA ILE A 40 -1.25 -2.23 5.01
C ILE A 40 -0.29 -2.55 3.85
N ASP A 41 -0.81 -3.15 2.77
CA ASP A 41 0.00 -3.61 1.64
C ASP A 41 0.74 -2.51 0.90
N ASP A 42 0.24 -1.27 0.93
CA ASP A 42 0.86 -0.16 0.23
C ASP A 42 1.18 1.04 1.15
N GLN A 43 0.94 0.90 2.45
CA GLN A 43 1.00 1.96 3.47
C GLN A 43 0.31 3.28 3.04
N ALA A 44 -0.84 3.21 2.39
CA ALA A 44 -1.67 4.39 2.13
C ALA A 44 -2.69 4.61 3.25
N ILE A 45 -2.71 5.81 3.82
CA ILE A 45 -3.78 6.25 4.70
C ILE A 45 -4.89 6.82 3.83
N ILE A 46 -6.09 6.26 3.96
CA ILE A 46 -7.26 6.62 3.18
C ILE A 46 -8.44 6.95 4.11
N PRO A 47 -9.41 7.78 3.69
CA PRO A 47 -10.67 7.91 4.40
C PRO A 47 -11.36 6.55 4.53
N LEU A 48 -11.81 6.19 5.73
CA LEU A 48 -12.37 4.87 6.02
C LEU A 48 -13.56 4.51 5.11
N HIS A 49 -14.40 5.49 4.78
CA HIS A 49 -15.55 5.31 3.90
C HIS A 49 -15.20 4.99 2.43
N LEU A 50 -13.93 5.16 2.02
CA LEU A 50 -13.43 4.76 0.70
C LEU A 50 -12.86 3.34 0.69
N MET A 51 -12.71 2.71 1.85
CA MET A 51 -12.42 1.29 1.96
C MET A 51 -13.74 0.53 1.74
N ASP A 52 -13.89 -0.13 0.60
CA ASP A 52 -15.10 -0.91 0.31
C ASP A 52 -14.99 -2.35 0.81
N ASP A 53 -16.00 -3.17 0.53
CA ASP A 53 -16.05 -4.57 1.01
C ASP A 53 -14.91 -5.43 0.44
N GLU A 54 -14.56 -5.23 -0.82
CA GLU A 54 -13.45 -5.95 -1.45
C GLU A 54 -12.11 -5.54 -0.83
N GLU A 55 -11.86 -4.23 -0.67
CA GLU A 55 -10.65 -3.74 -0.02
C GLU A 55 -10.58 -4.22 1.44
N ARG A 56 -11.68 -4.16 2.20
CA ARG A 56 -11.75 -4.70 3.57
C ARG A 56 -11.36 -6.17 3.63
N HIS A 57 -11.93 -7.00 2.75
CA HIS A 57 -11.65 -8.43 2.71
C HIS A 57 -10.14 -8.71 2.57
N TYR A 58 -9.46 -7.97 1.70
CA TYR A 58 -8.02 -8.15 1.50
C TYR A 58 -7.18 -7.59 2.65
N GLN A 59 -7.56 -6.44 3.21
CA GLN A 59 -6.89 -5.91 4.40
C GLN A 59 -7.04 -6.87 5.59
N GLU A 60 -8.19 -7.51 5.78
CA GLU A 60 -8.38 -8.55 6.80
C GLU A 60 -7.49 -9.76 6.57
N TRP A 61 -7.34 -10.21 5.31
CA TRP A 61 -6.42 -11.30 4.98
C TRP A 61 -4.97 -10.93 5.33
N ILE A 62 -4.51 -9.73 4.96
CA ILE A 62 -3.15 -9.25 5.28
C ILE A 62 -2.95 -9.18 6.80
N GLN A 63 -3.93 -8.65 7.54
CA GLN A 63 -3.86 -8.53 9.00
C GLN A 63 -3.68 -9.87 9.71
N ASN A 64 -4.32 -10.92 9.20
CA ASN A 64 -4.22 -12.27 9.75
C ASN A 64 -2.93 -12.98 9.31
N ARG A 65 -2.48 -12.73 8.08
CA ARG A 65 -1.31 -13.41 7.49
C ARG A 65 0.02 -12.81 7.97
N TYR A 66 0.06 -11.50 8.17
CA TYR A 66 1.25 -10.70 8.51
C TYR A 66 1.00 -9.91 9.81
N PRO A 67 0.99 -10.60 10.98
CA PRO A 67 0.64 -9.98 12.26
C PRO A 67 1.59 -8.84 12.66
N GLU A 68 2.87 -8.92 12.29
CA GLU A 68 3.86 -7.87 12.50
C GLU A 68 3.49 -6.57 11.77
N MET A 69 2.94 -6.66 10.56
CA MET A 69 2.44 -5.48 9.85
C MET A 69 1.12 -4.99 10.43
N ASN A 70 0.24 -5.90 10.86
CA ASN A 70 -0.97 -5.52 11.57
C ASN A 70 -0.65 -4.75 12.87
N GLN A 71 0.47 -5.06 13.52
CA GLN A 71 0.89 -4.36 14.72
C GLN A 71 1.19 -2.88 14.45
N ILE A 72 1.75 -2.53 13.28
CA ILE A 72 1.93 -1.13 12.85
C ILE A 72 0.58 -0.40 12.84
N ARG A 73 -0.47 -1.05 12.32
CA ARG A 73 -1.84 -0.51 12.30
C ARG A 73 -2.41 -0.37 13.71
N LEU A 74 -2.29 -1.40 14.54
CA LEU A 74 -2.85 -1.44 15.90
C LEU A 74 -2.18 -0.40 16.83
N ASN A 75 -0.87 -0.28 16.76
CA ASN A 75 -0.09 0.71 17.52
C ASN A 75 -0.24 2.13 16.98
N ARG A 76 -0.78 2.27 15.76
CA ARG A 76 -0.80 3.53 15.01
C ARG A 76 0.59 4.09 14.74
N ASP A 77 1.56 3.20 14.53
CA ASP A 77 2.96 3.56 14.25
C ASP A 77 3.07 4.40 12.96
N TYR A 78 2.17 4.15 11.99
CA TYR A 78 2.03 4.90 10.75
C TYR A 78 1.71 6.40 10.92
N ILE A 79 1.40 6.86 12.14
CA ILE A 79 1.21 8.27 12.49
C ILE A 79 1.98 8.68 13.76
N ASN A 80 2.90 7.84 14.21
CA ASN A 80 3.72 8.09 15.39
C ASN A 80 5.02 8.81 14.97
N GLU A 81 5.28 9.98 15.56
CA GLU A 81 6.44 10.81 15.22
C GLU A 81 7.79 10.11 15.47
N THR A 82 7.91 9.40 16.59
CA THR A 82 9.12 8.65 16.94
C THR A 82 9.35 7.51 15.94
N TRP A 83 8.31 6.75 15.60
CA TRP A 83 8.39 5.68 14.60
C TRP A 83 8.77 6.21 13.22
N LEU A 84 8.09 7.26 12.75
CA LEU A 84 8.34 7.86 11.43
C LEU A 84 9.68 8.61 11.32
N SER A 85 10.40 8.76 12.43
CA SER A 85 11.78 9.25 12.49
C SER A 85 12.81 8.12 12.50
N SER A 86 12.38 6.86 12.63
CA SER A 86 13.24 5.68 12.65
C SER A 86 13.68 5.30 11.22
N PRO A 87 14.91 4.79 11.03
CA PRO A 87 15.32 4.20 9.75
C PRO A 87 14.52 2.95 9.36
N LEU A 88 13.78 2.35 10.31
CA LEU A 88 12.94 1.19 10.05
C LEU A 88 11.61 1.55 9.39
N THR A 89 11.21 2.83 9.37
CA THR A 89 9.88 3.22 8.85
C THR A 89 9.68 2.93 7.37
N ASP A 90 10.77 2.86 6.60
CA ASP A 90 10.74 2.56 5.18
C ASP A 90 10.87 1.05 4.90
N GLN A 91 11.19 0.24 5.91
CA GLN A 91 11.40 -1.20 5.75
C GLN A 91 10.13 -1.96 6.10
N ILE A 92 9.58 -2.63 5.10
CA ILE A 92 8.38 -3.45 5.23
C ILE A 92 8.83 -4.90 5.31
N PRO A 93 8.61 -5.59 6.44
CA PRO A 93 8.97 -7.00 6.59
C PRO A 93 8.03 -7.84 5.74
N ALA A 94 8.39 -8.07 4.49
CA ALA A 94 7.57 -8.75 3.51
C ALA A 94 8.22 -10.09 3.11
N ASP A 95 7.38 -11.06 2.77
CA ASP A 95 7.82 -12.19 1.98
C ASP A 95 7.40 -12.03 0.52
N ASP A 96 7.91 -12.92 -0.29
CA ASP A 96 7.60 -13.06 -1.69
C ASP A 96 6.08 -13.20 -1.96
N LEU A 97 5.34 -13.91 -1.09
CA LEU A 97 3.88 -13.98 -1.13
C LEU A 97 3.21 -12.63 -0.84
N PHE A 98 3.75 -11.83 0.08
CA PHE A 98 3.25 -10.48 0.36
C PHE A 98 3.38 -9.62 -0.90
N HIS A 99 4.55 -9.65 -1.54
CA HIS A 99 4.80 -8.92 -2.78
C HIS A 99 3.84 -9.37 -3.89
N PHE A 100 3.65 -10.68 -4.06
CA PHE A 100 2.66 -11.22 -5.01
C PHE A 100 1.25 -10.69 -4.73
N SER A 101 0.81 -10.79 -3.47
CA SER A 101 -0.53 -10.33 -3.07
C SER A 101 -0.71 -8.83 -3.30
N HIS A 102 0.29 -8.01 -2.96
CA HIS A 102 0.30 -6.58 -3.23
C HIS A 102 0.13 -6.29 -4.74
N CYS A 103 0.87 -6.99 -5.60
CA CYS A 103 0.79 -6.79 -7.05
C CYS A 103 -0.59 -7.18 -7.61
N VAL A 104 -1.21 -8.26 -7.10
CA VAL A 104 -2.60 -8.62 -7.46
C VAL A 104 -3.57 -7.50 -7.06
N LEU A 105 -3.45 -6.96 -5.84
CA LEU A 105 -4.33 -5.89 -5.37
C LEU A 105 -4.10 -4.58 -6.14
N ALA A 106 -2.85 -4.24 -6.43
CA ALA A 106 -2.49 -3.08 -7.23
C ALA A 106 -3.16 -3.14 -8.61
N LEU A 107 -3.11 -4.29 -9.28
CA LEU A 107 -3.77 -4.49 -10.58
C LEU A 107 -5.30 -4.36 -10.48
N LYS A 108 -5.92 -4.97 -9.46
CA LYS A 108 -7.37 -4.85 -9.22
C LYS A 108 -7.79 -3.39 -9.04
N ARG A 109 -7.06 -2.64 -8.21
CA ARG A 109 -7.30 -1.20 -7.96
C ARG A 109 -7.14 -0.39 -9.24
N TYR A 110 -6.13 -0.70 -10.06
CA TYR A 110 -5.92 -0.04 -11.34
C TYR A 110 -7.06 -0.28 -12.32
N ILE A 111 -7.49 -1.54 -12.51
CA ILE A 111 -8.63 -1.87 -13.37
C ILE A 111 -9.87 -1.11 -12.91
N LYS A 112 -10.20 -1.19 -11.62
CA LYS A 112 -11.34 -0.48 -11.04
C LYS A 112 -11.23 1.03 -11.25
N ALA A 113 -10.04 1.61 -11.10
CA ALA A 113 -9.84 3.04 -11.30
C ALA A 113 -9.98 3.46 -12.77
N LYS A 114 -9.58 2.60 -13.72
CA LYS A 114 -9.81 2.82 -15.15
C LYS A 114 -11.28 2.70 -15.54
N GLU A 115 -11.99 1.71 -15.00
CA GLU A 115 -13.40 1.48 -15.31
C GLU A 115 -14.33 2.55 -14.72
N THR A 116 -14.08 2.96 -13.48
CA THR A 116 -14.94 3.91 -12.77
C THR A 116 -14.50 5.36 -12.93
N GLY A 117 -13.27 5.59 -13.39
CA GLY A 117 -12.61 6.88 -13.36
C GLY A 117 -12.27 7.37 -11.95
N ARG A 118 -12.43 6.55 -10.89
CA ARG A 118 -12.22 6.92 -9.48
C ARG A 118 -11.05 6.19 -8.86
N HIS A 119 -10.25 6.89 -8.07
CA HIS A 119 -9.13 6.29 -7.32
C HIS A 119 -9.07 6.82 -5.88
N VAL A 120 -8.45 6.02 -5.01
CA VAL A 120 -8.29 6.37 -3.60
C VAL A 120 -6.85 6.79 -3.29
N CYS A 121 -5.88 6.30 -4.07
CA CYS A 121 -4.49 6.72 -4.03
C CYS A 121 -3.98 6.96 -5.45
N GLY A 122 -3.12 7.98 -5.66
CA GLY A 122 -2.54 8.23 -6.99
C GLY A 122 -1.73 7.03 -7.52
N ARG A 123 -1.16 6.22 -6.61
CA ARG A 123 -0.45 4.97 -6.94
C ARG A 123 -1.37 3.89 -7.53
N ASP A 124 -2.69 3.99 -7.33
CA ASP A 124 -3.68 3.09 -7.94
C ASP A 124 -3.80 3.33 -9.46
N LEU A 125 -3.32 4.48 -9.97
CA LEU A 125 -3.35 4.84 -11.39
C LEU A 125 -1.97 4.93 -12.03
N ASP A 126 -0.92 4.73 -11.25
CA ASP A 126 0.45 4.95 -11.68
C ASP A 126 0.91 3.89 -12.68
N TYR A 127 1.37 4.34 -13.84
CA TYR A 127 1.76 3.47 -14.95
C TYR A 127 3.03 2.69 -14.65
N GLU A 128 4.04 3.35 -14.08
CA GLU A 128 5.31 2.72 -13.73
C GLU A 128 5.11 1.65 -12.65
N HIS A 129 4.31 1.97 -11.62
CA HIS A 129 3.91 1.00 -10.62
C HIS A 129 3.18 -0.22 -11.21
N MET A 130 2.24 -0.02 -12.15
CA MET A 130 1.56 -1.15 -12.77
C MET A 130 2.47 -2.00 -13.64
N HIS A 131 3.39 -1.40 -14.38
CA HIS A 131 4.40 -2.18 -15.11
C HIS A 131 5.24 -3.03 -14.17
N HIS A 132 5.75 -2.43 -13.10
CA HIS A 132 6.49 -3.18 -12.08
C HIS A 132 5.68 -4.34 -11.50
N CYS A 133 4.40 -4.11 -11.14
CA CYS A 133 3.54 -5.17 -10.62
C CYS A 133 3.28 -6.27 -11.65
N LEU A 134 3.09 -5.92 -12.93
CA LEU A 134 2.90 -6.91 -13.99
C LEU A 134 4.17 -7.74 -14.23
N ASP A 135 5.35 -7.13 -14.24
CA ASP A 135 6.62 -7.84 -14.36
C ASP A 135 6.83 -8.80 -13.18
N ALA A 136 6.47 -8.38 -11.95
CA ALA A 136 6.50 -9.24 -10.79
C ALA A 136 5.53 -10.43 -10.93
N LEU A 137 4.28 -10.18 -11.36
CA LEU A 137 3.29 -11.23 -11.58
C LEU A 137 3.70 -12.19 -12.71
N ASP A 138 4.38 -11.70 -13.74
CA ASP A 138 4.94 -12.53 -14.82
C ASP A 138 6.00 -13.48 -14.27
N TRP A 139 6.93 -12.98 -13.44
CA TRP A 139 7.91 -13.82 -12.77
C TRP A 139 7.27 -14.92 -11.91
N TRP A 140 6.18 -14.59 -11.21
CA TRP A 140 5.40 -15.55 -10.42
C TRP A 140 4.63 -16.58 -11.27
N ALA A 141 4.11 -16.16 -12.41
CA ALA A 141 3.38 -17.02 -13.33
C ALA A 141 4.31 -17.95 -14.13
N PHE A 142 5.54 -17.49 -14.41
CA PHE A 142 6.53 -18.18 -15.24
C PHE A 142 7.89 -18.29 -14.53
N PRO A 143 7.96 -18.93 -13.34
CA PRO A 143 9.21 -19.10 -12.62
C PRO A 143 10.17 -19.98 -13.44
N SER A 144 11.45 -19.63 -13.39
CA SER A 144 12.51 -20.48 -13.97
C SER A 144 12.62 -21.80 -13.21
N GLY A 145 13.07 -22.86 -13.88
CA GLY A 145 13.27 -24.18 -13.28
C GLY A 145 12.47 -25.28 -13.96
N LYS A 146 12.52 -26.48 -13.39
CA LYS A 146 11.75 -27.64 -13.87
C LYS A 146 10.41 -27.74 -13.15
N ARG A 147 9.45 -28.41 -13.78
CA ARG A 147 8.17 -28.75 -13.17
C ARG A 147 8.38 -29.46 -11.83
N ALA A 148 7.61 -29.05 -10.82
CA ALA A 148 7.64 -29.56 -9.44
C ALA A 148 8.86 -29.13 -8.60
N GLU A 149 9.74 -28.28 -9.11
CA GLU A 149 10.66 -27.53 -8.26
C GLU A 149 9.88 -26.47 -7.48
N ALA A 150 10.21 -26.32 -6.19
CA ALA A 150 9.58 -25.32 -5.34
C ALA A 150 10.07 -23.92 -5.74
N VAL A 151 9.16 -22.97 -5.85
CA VAL A 151 9.50 -21.55 -5.97
C VAL A 151 9.87 -21.04 -4.57
N PRO A 152 11.05 -20.43 -4.38
CA PRO A 152 11.41 -19.83 -3.09
C PRO A 152 10.36 -18.80 -2.65
N ASN A 153 10.05 -18.77 -1.36
CA ASN A 153 9.30 -17.68 -0.71
C ASN A 153 10.24 -17.02 0.30
N SER A 154 11.17 -16.22 -0.21
CA SER A 154 12.19 -15.57 0.59
C SER A 154 11.63 -14.35 1.32
N GLU A 155 12.06 -14.13 2.55
CA GLU A 155 11.81 -12.86 3.25
C GLU A 155 12.73 -11.79 2.66
N GLN A 156 12.13 -10.69 2.21
CA GLN A 156 12.83 -9.54 1.66
C GLN A 156 12.22 -8.26 2.20
N ALA A 157 13.06 -7.34 2.65
CA ALA A 157 12.59 -6.01 3.03
C ALA A 157 12.15 -5.27 1.76
N LEU A 158 10.86 -4.97 1.65
CA LEU A 158 10.36 -4.03 0.65
C LEU A 158 10.49 -2.62 1.20
N TRP A 159 10.70 -1.65 0.30
CA TRP A 159 10.99 -0.27 0.68
C TRP A 159 9.93 0.69 0.20
N TRP A 160 9.12 1.20 1.12
CA TRP A 160 8.25 2.36 0.88
C TRP A 160 7.83 3.02 2.17
N ARG A 161 7.36 4.26 2.04
CA ARG A 161 6.94 5.10 3.17
C ARG A 161 5.44 5.24 3.22
N THR A 162 4.92 5.37 4.44
CA THR A 162 3.52 5.71 4.69
C THR A 162 3.17 7.03 4.02
N LYS A 163 2.02 7.06 3.36
CA LYS A 163 1.58 8.20 2.58
C LYS A 163 0.08 8.47 2.77
N VAL A 164 -0.33 9.69 2.47
CA VAL A 164 -1.73 10.15 2.48
C VAL A 164 -2.05 10.94 1.22
#